data_AF-A0A956D230-F1
#
_entry.id   AF-A0A956D230-F1
#
_cell.length_a   1.000
_cell.length_b   1.000
_cell.length_c   1.000
_cell.angle_alpha   90.00
_cell.angle_beta   90.00
_cell.angle_gamma   90.00
#
_symmetry.space_group_name_H-M   'P 1'
#
loop_
_entity.id
_entity.type
_entity.pdbx_description
1 polymer ?
#
loop_
_entity_poly.entity_id
_entity_poly.type
_entity_poly.pdbx_seq_one_letter_code
_entity_poly.pdbx_strand_id
1 'polypeptide(L)'
;AETVRRMPLMRLVGNAGLSFMTKLSTGYWDLFDPTNGFTALEANVARELPFEKIHPRYFFETDLLFRLGILRARVVELPAEAVYGDEKSNLSELHALTTFPFLHLRNFVKRIAYSYFLRNFSVASVNMVAGLALMLFGVVFGIWRWVASIETEHVSTAGTVMLAALPILLGLQLWLSVLQHDVSMVPKVALHRRLGAVRVMRARDEDAKPK
;
A
#
# COMPACT_ATOMS: atom_id res chain seq x y z
N ALA A 1 -8.20 21.10 9.70
CA ALA A 1 -8.43 21.56 8.30
C ALA A 1 -7.85 22.96 8.01
N GLU A 2 -7.40 23.71 9.02
CA GLU A 2 -7.00 25.12 8.86
C GLU A 2 -5.50 25.35 8.60
N THR A 3 -4.65 24.35 8.81
CA THR A 3 -3.18 24.45 8.69
C THR A 3 -2.65 24.35 7.25
N VAL A 4 -3.49 23.96 6.27
CA VAL A 4 -3.08 23.76 4.87
C VAL A 4 -2.82 25.08 4.13
N ARG A 5 -3.33 26.20 4.64
CA ARG A 5 -3.34 27.50 3.93
C ARG A 5 -1.99 28.23 3.82
N ARG A 6 -0.90 27.72 4.39
CA ARG A 6 0.42 28.40 4.37
C ARG A 6 1.56 27.58 3.75
N MET A 7 1.29 26.39 3.18
CA MET A 7 2.35 25.59 2.56
C MET A 7 2.58 26.01 1.09
N PRO A 8 3.84 26.16 0.64
CA PRO A 8 4.17 26.30 -0.78
C PRO A 8 3.58 25.14 -1.58
N LEU A 9 2.98 25.42 -2.75
CA LEU A 9 2.34 24.42 -3.62
C LEU A 9 3.24 23.21 -3.90
N MET A 10 4.54 23.43 -4.10
CA MET A 10 5.51 22.34 -4.33
C MET A 10 5.67 21.42 -3.10
N ARG A 11 5.64 21.97 -1.89
CA ARG A 11 5.67 21.19 -0.64
C ARG A 11 4.36 20.45 -0.42
N LEU A 12 3.23 21.05 -0.78
CA LEU A 12 1.93 20.39 -0.70
C LEU A 12 1.87 19.16 -1.62
N VAL A 13 2.30 19.30 -2.88
CA VAL A 13 2.33 18.17 -3.84
C VAL A 13 3.31 17.09 -3.40
N GLY A 14 4.50 17.48 -2.90
CA GLY A 14 5.48 16.53 -2.36
C GLY A 14 4.93 15.74 -1.16
N ASN A 15 4.33 16.42 -0.19
CA ASN A 15 3.74 15.79 0.99
C ASN A 15 2.54 14.91 0.62
N ALA A 16 1.71 15.32 -0.33
CA ALA A 16 0.59 14.52 -0.83
C ALA A 16 1.09 13.25 -1.55
N GLY A 17 2.13 13.36 -2.37
CA GLY A 17 2.77 12.23 -3.04
C GLY A 17 3.37 11.23 -2.05
N LEU A 18 4.15 11.72 -1.08
CA LEU A 18 4.71 10.90 0.00
C LEU A 18 3.62 10.21 0.82
N SER A 19 2.55 10.94 1.18
CA SER A 19 1.41 10.38 1.90
C SER A 19 0.73 9.27 1.11
N PHE A 20 0.53 9.49 -0.20
CA PHE A 20 -0.04 8.49 -1.09
C PHE A 20 0.86 7.25 -1.20
N MET A 21 2.18 7.42 -1.32
CA MET A 21 3.13 6.31 -1.32
C MET A 21 3.10 5.53 0.00
N THR A 22 2.94 6.21 1.14
CA THR A 22 2.81 5.56 2.44
C THR A 22 1.55 4.70 2.49
N LYS A 23 0.38 5.26 2.12
CA LYS A 23 -0.89 4.52 2.03
C LYS A 23 -0.76 3.32 1.11
N LEU A 24 -0.18 3.54 -0.07
CA LEU A 24 0.10 2.50 -1.04
C LEU A 24 1.07 1.45 -0.53
N SER A 25 1.99 1.75 0.39
CA SER A 25 2.97 0.77 0.89
C SER A 25 2.47 0.00 2.11
N THR A 26 1.66 0.62 2.97
CA THR A 26 1.18 0.03 4.23
C THR A 26 -0.19 -0.62 4.09
N GLY A 27 -1.02 -0.15 3.14
CA GLY A 27 -2.40 -0.59 2.96
C GLY A 27 -3.41 0.07 3.91
N TYR A 28 -2.98 1.03 4.74
CA TYR A 28 -3.88 1.86 5.54
C TYR A 28 -4.24 3.13 4.78
N TRP A 29 -5.42 3.13 4.18
CA TRP A 29 -5.91 4.22 3.35
C TRP A 29 -6.52 5.37 4.15
N ASP A 30 -6.94 5.08 5.38
CA ASP A 30 -7.62 5.94 6.33
C ASP A 30 -6.67 6.79 7.21
N LEU A 31 -5.38 6.47 7.24
CA LEU A 31 -4.39 7.27 7.97
C LEU A 31 -4.00 8.53 7.20
N PHE A 32 -3.86 9.65 7.90
CA PHE A 32 -3.48 10.96 7.37
C PHE A 32 -2.05 11.32 7.76
N ASP A 33 -1.62 11.09 9.00
CA ASP A 33 -0.23 11.27 9.45
C ASP A 33 0.33 10.02 10.17
N PRO A 34 0.95 9.11 9.42
CA PRO A 34 1.58 7.92 10.00
C PRO A 34 2.91 8.20 10.70
N THR A 35 3.45 9.43 10.62
CA THR A 35 4.83 9.77 10.98
C THR A 35 4.93 10.75 12.15
N ASN A 36 4.06 10.59 13.16
CA ASN A 36 4.02 11.52 14.29
C ASN A 36 4.95 11.16 15.48
N GLY A 37 5.68 10.04 15.41
CA GLY A 37 6.61 9.59 16.47
C GLY A 37 5.94 9.08 17.76
N PHE A 38 4.66 9.36 17.99
CA PHE A 38 3.87 8.93 19.14
C PHE A 38 2.97 7.74 18.76
N THR A 39 3.52 6.53 18.89
CA THR A 39 2.77 5.29 18.63
C THR A 39 2.56 4.50 19.92
N ALA A 40 1.31 4.17 20.23
CA ALA A 40 0.96 3.20 21.25
C ALA A 40 0.59 1.86 20.59
N LEU A 41 1.17 0.77 21.08
CA LEU A 41 0.92 -0.58 20.56
C LEU A 41 0.49 -1.52 21.68
N GLU A 42 -0.57 -2.29 21.43
CA GLU A 42 -1.04 -3.29 22.38
C GLU A 42 -0.02 -4.45 22.50
N ALA A 43 0.23 -4.91 23.73
CA ALA A 43 1.33 -5.82 24.03
C ALA A 43 1.23 -7.18 23.32
N ASN A 44 0.02 -7.73 23.13
CA ASN A 44 -0.14 -8.98 22.41
C ASN A 44 0.11 -8.83 20.91
N VAL A 45 -0.30 -7.70 20.30
CA VAL A 45 0.04 -7.39 18.90
C VAL A 45 1.54 -7.16 18.75
N ALA A 46 2.17 -6.47 19.71
CA ALA A 46 3.62 -6.23 19.70
C ALA A 46 4.41 -7.54 19.66
N ARG A 47 4.02 -8.55 20.44
CA ARG A 47 4.71 -9.86 20.48
C ARG A 47 4.69 -10.62 19.15
N GLU A 48 3.69 -10.37 18.31
CA GLU A 48 3.59 -11.01 16.98
C GLU A 48 4.43 -10.28 15.92
N LEU A 49 4.98 -9.09 16.23
CA LEU A 49 5.79 -8.33 15.30
C LEU A 49 7.26 -8.78 15.33
N PRO A 50 7.87 -9.03 14.16
CA PRO A 50 9.30 -9.30 14.07
C PRO A 50 10.11 -8.00 14.16
N PHE A 51 10.34 -7.49 15.38
CA PHE A 51 11.03 -6.23 15.64
C PHE A 51 12.43 -6.14 15.00
N GLU A 52 13.17 -7.25 14.97
CA GLU A 52 14.51 -7.34 14.36
C GLU A 52 14.53 -6.99 12.87
N LYS A 53 13.39 -7.15 12.19
CA LYS A 53 13.28 -6.87 10.76
C LYS A 53 12.84 -5.43 10.49
N ILE A 54 12.37 -4.69 11.50
CA ILE A 54 11.84 -3.33 11.34
C ILE A 54 13.00 -2.38 11.02
N HIS A 55 12.77 -1.44 10.10
CA HIS A 55 13.79 -0.49 9.71
C HIS A 55 14.20 0.43 10.89
N PRO A 56 15.50 0.56 11.24
CA PRO A 56 15.94 1.19 12.49
C PRO A 56 16.11 2.73 12.45
N ARG A 57 15.49 3.43 11.48
CA ARG A 57 15.69 4.88 11.24
C ARG A 57 14.36 5.52 10.84
N TYR A 58 14.38 6.69 10.20
CA TYR A 58 13.21 7.46 9.71
C TYR A 58 12.15 6.71 8.85
N PHE A 59 12.37 5.45 8.48
CA PHE A 59 11.38 4.60 7.81
C PHE A 59 10.72 3.59 8.77
N PHE A 60 11.01 3.70 10.07
CA PHE A 60 10.55 2.80 11.12
C PHE A 60 9.02 2.75 11.17
N GLU A 61 8.36 3.90 11.18
CA GLU A 61 6.91 4.04 11.31
C GLU A 61 6.20 3.40 10.12
N THR A 62 6.66 3.71 8.90
CA THR A 62 6.13 3.11 7.68
C THR A 62 6.34 1.60 7.64
N ASP A 63 7.51 1.10 8.04
CA ASP A 63 7.78 -0.35 8.03
C ASP A 63 7.01 -1.09 9.13
N LEU A 64 6.82 -0.45 10.29
CA LEU A 64 5.97 -0.92 11.38
C LEU A 64 4.52 -1.04 10.91
N LEU A 65 3.98 0.01 10.28
CA LEU A 65 2.63 0.00 9.70
C LEU A 65 2.50 -1.07 8.63
N PHE A 66 3.46 -1.20 7.73
CA PHE A 66 3.45 -2.27 6.72
C PHE A 66 3.33 -3.67 7.36
N ARG A 67 4.07 -3.95 8.43
CA ARG A 67 4.01 -5.24 9.14
C ARG A 67 2.69 -5.43 9.88
N LEU A 68 2.19 -4.38 10.53
CA LEU A 68 0.86 -4.39 11.14
C LEU A 68 -0.22 -4.66 10.08
N GLY A 69 -0.09 -4.08 8.88
CA GLY A 69 -0.97 -4.32 7.74
C GLY A 69 -0.95 -5.78 7.28
N ILE A 70 0.24 -6.38 7.20
CA ILE A 70 0.39 -7.83 6.93
C ILE A 70 -0.31 -8.65 8.02
N LEU A 71 -0.17 -8.29 9.30
CA LEU A 71 -0.87 -8.97 10.41
C LEU A 71 -2.39 -8.70 10.43
N ARG A 72 -2.87 -7.73 9.65
CA ARG A 72 -4.26 -7.26 9.64
C ARG A 72 -4.65 -6.63 10.99
N ALA A 73 -3.70 -5.97 11.65
CA ALA A 73 -3.97 -5.19 12.85
C ALA A 73 -4.79 -3.95 12.49
N ARG A 74 -5.64 -3.49 13.41
CA ARG A 74 -6.32 -2.21 13.27
C ARG A 74 -5.42 -1.11 13.81
N VAL A 75 -5.22 -0.06 13.02
CA VAL A 75 -4.54 1.17 13.44
C VAL A 75 -5.58 2.29 13.47
N VAL A 76 -5.50 3.15 14.47
CA VAL A 76 -6.38 4.33 14.60
C VAL A 76 -5.49 5.51 14.89
N GLU A 77 -5.67 6.57 14.11
CA GLU A 77 -5.01 7.85 14.34
C GLU A 77 -5.83 8.68 15.34
N LEU A 78 -5.14 9.26 16.31
CA LEU A 78 -5.73 10.21 17.26
C LEU A 78 -5.32 11.62 16.84
N PRO A 79 -6.25 12.59 16.78
CA PRO A 79 -5.91 13.95 16.44
C PRO A 79 -4.96 14.51 17.50
N ALA A 80 -3.75 14.88 17.08
CA ALA A 80 -2.76 15.57 17.89
C ALA A 80 -2.37 16.86 17.19
N GLU A 81 -2.35 17.98 17.91
CA GLU A 81 -1.85 19.23 17.38
C GLU A 81 -0.31 19.23 17.41
N ALA A 82 0.31 19.27 16.24
CA ALA A 82 1.75 19.39 16.13
C ALA A 82 2.17 20.82 16.49
N VAL A 83 2.78 20.99 17.67
CA VAL A 83 3.42 22.25 18.06
C VAL A 83 4.79 22.28 17.41
N TYR A 84 4.87 22.87 16.21
CA TYR A 84 6.13 23.10 15.53
C TYR A 84 6.88 24.27 16.19
N GLY A 85 7.93 23.95 16.97
CA GLY A 85 8.91 24.93 17.44
C GLY A 85 9.96 25.27 16.38
N ASP A 86 11.04 25.96 16.78
CA ASP A 86 12.21 26.29 15.92
C ASP A 86 13.13 25.08 15.63
N GLU A 87 12.61 23.86 15.71
CA GLU A 87 13.39 22.63 15.56
C GLU A 87 13.73 22.36 14.09
N LYS A 88 15.03 22.26 13.79
CA LYS A 88 15.50 21.86 12.46
C LYS A 88 15.42 20.34 12.32
N SER A 89 14.72 19.86 11.29
CA SER A 89 14.66 18.44 10.96
C SER A 89 16.06 17.89 10.69
N ASN A 90 16.46 16.85 11.42
CA ASN A 90 17.71 16.11 11.19
C ASN A 90 17.61 15.13 10.00
N LEU A 91 16.48 15.12 9.30
CA LEU A 91 16.28 14.33 8.10
C LEU A 91 16.88 15.06 6.88
N SER A 92 17.83 14.42 6.21
CA SER A 92 18.28 14.91 4.90
C SER A 92 17.16 14.71 3.88
N GLU A 93 16.59 15.83 3.40
CA GLU A 93 15.51 15.83 2.40
C GLU A 93 15.90 15.06 1.12
N LEU A 94 17.15 15.21 0.67
CA LEU A 94 17.67 14.56 -0.53
C LEU A 94 17.82 13.03 -0.35
N HIS A 95 18.32 12.60 0.80
CA HIS A 95 18.45 11.18 1.12
C HIS A 95 17.07 10.52 1.28
N ALA A 96 16.11 11.21 1.91
CA ALA A 96 14.72 10.74 2.01
C ALA A 96 14.08 10.61 0.62
N LEU A 97 14.22 11.63 -0.23
CA LEU A 97 13.62 11.65 -1.57
C LEU A 97 14.11 10.51 -2.47
N THR A 98 15.36 10.07 -2.30
CA THR A 98 15.95 8.99 -3.11
C THR A 98 15.76 7.61 -2.48
N THR A 99 15.83 7.51 -1.15
CA THR A 99 15.78 6.22 -0.45
C THR A 99 14.35 5.74 -0.21
N PHE A 100 13.45 6.64 0.19
CA PHE A 100 12.10 6.25 0.60
C PHE A 100 11.28 5.64 -0.54
N PRO A 101 11.34 6.14 -1.80
CA PRO A 101 10.59 5.52 -2.88
C PRO A 101 10.91 4.04 -3.10
N PHE A 102 12.19 3.67 -3.00
CA PHE A 102 12.63 2.28 -3.11
C PHE A 102 12.11 1.42 -1.94
N LEU A 103 12.16 1.96 -0.71
CA LEU A 103 11.65 1.25 0.47
C LEU A 103 10.12 1.06 0.43
N HIS A 104 9.38 2.10 -0.01
CA HIS A 104 7.94 2.00 -0.23
C HIS A 104 7.59 1.00 -1.33
N LEU A 105 8.33 1.00 -2.45
CA LEU A 105 8.12 0.03 -3.52
C LEU A 105 8.37 -1.41 -3.05
N ARG A 106 9.45 -1.62 -2.28
CA ARG A 106 9.74 -2.92 -1.67
C ARG A 106 8.60 -3.40 -0.77
N ASN A 107 8.08 -2.52 0.08
CA ASN A 107 6.97 -2.85 0.99
C ASN A 107 5.67 -3.07 0.21
N PHE A 108 5.40 -2.28 -0.83
CA PHE A 108 4.26 -2.47 -1.72
C PHE A 108 4.29 -3.84 -2.40
N VAL A 109 5.40 -4.19 -3.08
CA VAL A 109 5.54 -5.49 -3.76
C VAL A 109 5.39 -6.65 -2.79
N LYS A 110 6.03 -6.57 -1.61
CA LYS A 110 5.87 -7.59 -0.56
C LYS A 110 4.43 -7.68 -0.06
N ARG A 111 3.73 -6.55 0.14
CA ARG A 111 2.32 -6.55 0.57
C ARG A 111 1.47 -7.24 -0.48
N ILE A 112 1.63 -6.86 -1.74
CA ILE A 112 0.85 -7.40 -2.85
C ILE A 112 1.07 -8.92 -2.97
N ALA A 113 2.32 -9.36 -3.06
CA ALA A 113 2.65 -10.78 -3.14
C ALA A 113 2.06 -11.56 -1.95
N TYR A 114 2.32 -11.11 -0.72
CA TYR A 114 1.89 -11.84 0.46
C TYR A 114 0.36 -11.81 0.66
N SER A 115 -0.27 -10.65 0.51
CA SER A 115 -1.69 -10.48 0.85
C SER A 115 -2.62 -11.05 -0.22
N TYR A 116 -2.27 -10.88 -1.51
CA TYR A 116 -3.13 -11.25 -2.63
C TYR A 116 -2.79 -12.62 -3.23
N PHE A 117 -1.54 -13.06 -3.18
CA PHE A 117 -1.15 -14.33 -3.81
C PHE A 117 -0.91 -15.44 -2.78
N LEU A 118 -0.27 -15.15 -1.64
CA LEU A 118 0.05 -16.19 -0.65
C LEU A 118 -1.07 -16.39 0.39
N ARG A 119 -1.58 -15.30 0.96
CA ARG A 119 -2.50 -15.37 2.11
C ARG A 119 -3.94 -15.58 1.68
N ASN A 120 -4.44 -14.74 0.77
CA ASN A 120 -5.84 -14.76 0.32
C ASN A 120 -5.90 -14.55 -1.18
N PHE A 121 -6.00 -15.65 -1.94
CA PHE A 121 -6.31 -15.57 -3.36
C PHE A 121 -7.77 -15.14 -3.54
N SER A 122 -8.00 -13.95 -4.10
CA SER A 122 -9.34 -13.38 -4.26
C SER A 122 -9.59 -12.94 -5.71
N VAL A 123 -10.81 -12.45 -5.98
CA VAL A 123 -11.16 -11.84 -7.27
C VAL A 123 -10.20 -10.70 -7.62
N ALA A 124 -9.68 -9.97 -6.63
CA ALA A 124 -8.69 -8.93 -6.87
C ALA A 124 -7.39 -9.49 -7.43
N SER A 125 -6.92 -10.66 -6.98
CA SER A 125 -5.72 -11.32 -7.51
C SER A 125 -5.90 -11.70 -8.99
N VAL A 126 -7.08 -12.20 -9.35
CA VAL A 126 -7.44 -12.53 -10.74
C VAL A 126 -7.51 -11.27 -11.60
N ASN A 127 -8.21 -10.23 -11.13
CA ASN A 127 -8.31 -8.94 -11.81
C ASN A 127 -6.95 -8.29 -12.02
N MET A 128 -6.03 -8.44 -11.06
CA MET A 128 -4.68 -7.90 -11.16
C MET A 128 -3.87 -8.56 -12.28
N VAL A 129 -3.92 -9.89 -12.39
CA VAL A 129 -3.23 -10.63 -13.47
C VAL A 129 -3.88 -10.37 -14.82
N ALA A 130 -5.20 -10.46 -14.91
CA ALA A 130 -5.94 -10.23 -16.14
C ALA A 130 -5.80 -8.77 -16.62
N GLY A 131 -5.87 -7.80 -15.71
CA GLY A 131 -5.69 -6.39 -16.00
C GLY A 131 -4.29 -6.09 -16.52
N LEU A 132 -3.26 -6.66 -15.90
CA LEU A 132 -1.88 -6.55 -16.40
C LEU A 132 -1.73 -7.16 -17.80
N ALA A 133 -2.27 -8.35 -18.03
CA ALA A 133 -2.19 -9.02 -19.33
C ALA A 133 -2.87 -8.22 -20.43
N LEU A 134 -4.08 -7.69 -20.19
CA LEU A 134 -4.83 -6.88 -21.14
C LEU A 134 -4.13 -5.54 -21.45
N MET A 135 -3.58 -4.87 -20.43
CA MET A 135 -2.83 -3.63 -20.65
C MET A 135 -1.55 -3.87 -21.43
N LEU A 136 -0.78 -4.92 -21.10
CA LEU A 136 0.43 -5.28 -21.84
C LEU A 136 0.10 -5.63 -23.29
N PHE A 137 -0.93 -6.45 -23.51
CA PHE A 137 -1.40 -6.78 -24.85
C PHE A 137 -1.75 -5.52 -25.64
N GLY A 138 -2.60 -4.64 -25.10
CA GLY A 138 -3.06 -3.44 -25.79
C GLY A 138 -1.94 -2.45 -26.08
N VAL A 139 -0.98 -2.29 -25.16
CA VAL A 139 0.19 -1.42 -25.36
C VAL A 139 1.13 -2.00 -26.41
N VAL A 140 1.50 -3.28 -26.31
CA VAL A 140 2.41 -3.93 -27.28
C VAL A 140 1.79 -3.94 -28.67
N PHE A 141 0.51 -4.35 -28.77
CA PHE A 141 -0.22 -4.35 -30.04
C PHE A 141 -0.38 -2.94 -30.61
N GLY A 142 -0.71 -1.96 -29.77
CA GLY A 142 -0.84 -0.56 -30.17
C GLY A 142 0.46 0.03 -30.71
N ILE A 143 1.57 -0.16 -29.99
CA ILE A 143 2.90 0.28 -30.44
C ILE A 143 3.28 -0.41 -31.75
N TRP A 144 3.11 -1.73 -31.83
CA TRP A 144 3.43 -2.49 -33.04
C TRP A 144 2.67 -2.00 -34.27
N ARG A 145 1.35 -1.79 -34.13
CA ARG A 145 0.52 -1.26 -35.23
C ARG A 145 0.81 0.21 -35.54
N TRP A 146 1.18 1.00 -34.55
CA TRP A 146 1.57 2.39 -34.77
C TRP A 146 2.86 2.49 -35.59
N VAL A 147 3.89 1.72 -35.23
CA VAL A 147 5.14 1.66 -36.00
C VAL A 147 4.88 1.19 -37.43
N ALA A 148 4.12 0.10 -37.60
CA ALA A 148 3.78 -0.42 -38.93
C ALA A 148 2.98 0.59 -39.78
N SER A 149 2.12 1.41 -39.16
CA SER A 149 1.34 2.44 -39.86
C SER A 149 2.22 3.60 -40.35
N ILE A 150 3.29 3.94 -39.61
CA ILE A 150 4.27 4.94 -40.04
C ILE A 150 5.09 4.41 -41.23
N GLU A 151 5.53 3.15 -41.18
CA GLU A 151 6.35 2.55 -42.24
C GLU A 151 5.58 2.32 -43.55
N THR A 152 4.30 1.98 -43.46
CA THR A 152 3.48 1.64 -44.63
C THR A 152 2.71 2.83 -45.21
N GLU A 153 2.72 3.99 -44.54
CA GLU A 153 1.88 5.17 -44.83
C GLU A 153 0.36 4.88 -44.90
N HIS A 154 -0.05 3.68 -44.50
CA HIS A 154 -1.46 3.27 -44.47
C HIS A 154 -2.06 3.58 -43.11
N VAL A 155 -3.15 4.35 -43.11
CA VAL A 155 -3.89 4.67 -41.89
C VAL A 155 -4.52 3.42 -41.32
N SER A 156 -4.30 3.19 -40.01
CA SER A 156 -4.92 2.07 -39.30
C SER A 156 -6.44 2.20 -39.27
N THR A 157 -7.14 1.10 -39.56
CA THR A 157 -8.61 1.06 -39.48
C THR A 157 -9.10 1.26 -38.05
N ALA A 158 -10.33 1.74 -37.89
CA ALA A 158 -10.95 1.92 -36.58
C ALA A 158 -10.94 0.64 -35.74
N GLY A 159 -11.19 -0.53 -36.35
CA GLY A 159 -11.14 -1.82 -35.65
C GLY A 159 -9.74 -2.16 -35.10
N THR A 160 -8.67 -1.80 -35.81
CA THR A 160 -7.29 -1.97 -35.34
C THR A 160 -7.02 -1.11 -34.11
N VAL A 161 -7.45 0.16 -34.14
CA VAL A 161 -7.29 1.06 -33.00
C VAL A 161 -8.09 0.57 -31.79
N MET A 162 -9.32 0.07 -32.01
CA MET A 162 -10.15 -0.50 -30.95
C MET A 162 -9.53 -1.75 -30.31
N LEU A 163 -8.86 -2.61 -31.10
CA LEU A 163 -8.15 -3.79 -30.55
C LEU A 163 -6.95 -3.42 -29.68
N ALA A 164 -6.38 -2.23 -29.83
CA ALA A 164 -5.39 -1.69 -28.89
C ALA A 164 -6.07 -1.02 -27.67
N ALA A 165 -7.06 -0.17 -27.93
CA ALA A 165 -7.66 0.69 -26.90
C ALA A 165 -8.58 -0.06 -25.92
N LEU A 166 -9.41 -1.00 -26.38
CA LEU A 166 -10.36 -1.71 -25.53
C LEU A 166 -9.68 -2.57 -24.45
N PRO A 167 -8.63 -3.36 -24.76
CA PRO A 167 -7.88 -4.07 -23.73
C PRO A 167 -7.23 -3.13 -22.70
N ILE A 168 -6.71 -1.98 -23.13
CA ILE A 168 -6.15 -0.97 -22.21
C ILE A 168 -7.24 -0.44 -21.27
N LEU A 169 -8.41 -0.08 -21.82
CA LEU A 169 -9.52 0.45 -21.04
C LEU A 169 -10.06 -0.58 -20.03
N LEU A 170 -10.30 -1.81 -20.48
CA LEU A 170 -10.75 -2.91 -19.61
C LEU A 170 -9.69 -3.26 -18.56
N GLY A 171 -8.42 -3.28 -18.95
CA GLY A 171 -7.32 -3.51 -18.03
C GLY A 171 -7.24 -2.44 -16.94
N LEU A 172 -7.40 -1.17 -17.30
CA LEU A 172 -7.48 -0.07 -16.34
C LEU A 172 -8.67 -0.23 -15.37
N GLN A 173 -9.85 -0.62 -15.88
CA GLN A 173 -11.02 -0.88 -15.03
C GLN A 173 -10.79 -2.01 -14.03
N LEU A 174 -10.13 -3.10 -14.46
CA LEU A 174 -9.75 -4.19 -13.55
C LEU A 174 -8.78 -3.72 -12.46
N TRP A 175 -7.81 -2.87 -12.80
CA TRP A 175 -6.90 -2.28 -11.81
C TRP A 175 -7.59 -1.32 -10.84
N LEU A 176 -8.55 -0.53 -11.31
CA LEU A 176 -9.38 0.31 -10.43
C LEU A 176 -10.21 -0.55 -9.47
N SER A 177 -10.73 -1.70 -9.92
CA SER A 177 -11.42 -2.66 -9.07
C SER A 177 -10.48 -3.25 -8.00
N VAL A 178 -9.23 -3.57 -8.35
CA VAL A 178 -8.20 -4.01 -7.38
C VAL A 178 -7.94 -2.94 -6.32
N LEU A 179 -7.81 -1.67 -6.74
CA LEU A 179 -7.61 -0.55 -5.82
C LEU A 179 -8.80 -0.39 -4.86
N GLN A 180 -10.04 -0.44 -5.37
CA GLN A 180 -11.24 -0.40 -4.54
C GLN A 180 -11.27 -1.55 -3.53
N HIS A 181 -10.86 -2.75 -3.94
CA HIS A 181 -10.75 -3.89 -3.05
C HIS A 181 -9.70 -3.64 -1.95
N ASP A 182 -8.51 -3.14 -2.28
CA ASP A 182 -7.45 -2.81 -1.30
C ASP A 182 -7.95 -1.81 -0.25
N VAL A 183 -8.65 -0.75 -0.70
CA VAL A 183 -9.26 0.25 0.19
C VAL A 183 -10.33 -0.37 1.10
N SER A 184 -11.16 -1.26 0.56
CA SER A 184 -12.20 -1.94 1.35
C SER A 184 -11.63 -2.90 2.40
N MET A 185 -10.41 -3.37 2.17
CA MET A 185 -9.71 -4.34 3.02
C MET A 185 -9.01 -3.69 4.22
N VAL A 186 -9.12 -2.39 4.48
CA VAL A 186 -8.56 -1.80 5.70
C VAL A 186 -9.13 -2.50 6.96
N PRO A 187 -8.29 -3.01 7.89
CA PRO A 187 -8.77 -3.74 9.07
C PRO A 187 -9.62 -2.88 10.01
N LYS A 188 -10.91 -3.22 10.15
CA LYS A 188 -11.85 -2.50 11.03
C LYS A 188 -11.97 -3.06 12.44
N VAL A 189 -11.53 -4.30 12.65
CA VAL A 189 -11.67 -5.02 13.94
C VAL A 189 -10.31 -5.15 14.60
N ALA A 190 -10.24 -4.84 15.90
CA ALA A 190 -8.99 -4.91 16.65
C ALA A 190 -8.51 -6.35 16.82
N LEU A 191 -7.23 -6.59 16.50
CA LEU A 191 -6.63 -7.92 16.48
C LEU A 191 -6.47 -8.54 17.87
N HIS A 192 -6.18 -7.73 18.91
CA HIS A 192 -5.96 -8.21 20.28
C HIS A 192 -7.15 -9.02 20.83
N ARG A 193 -8.40 -8.67 20.47
CA ARG A 193 -9.59 -9.42 20.89
C ARG A 193 -9.58 -10.86 20.35
N ARG A 194 -9.08 -11.04 19.12
CA ARG A 194 -8.98 -12.37 18.49
C ARG A 194 -7.78 -13.16 19.04
N LEU A 195 -6.65 -12.51 19.28
CA LEU A 195 -5.46 -13.14 19.87
C LEU A 195 -5.71 -13.61 21.31
N GLY A 196 -6.41 -12.81 22.12
CA GLY A 196 -6.82 -13.20 23.46
C GLY A 196 -7.69 -14.45 23.46
N ALA A 197 -8.69 -14.52 22.58
CA ALA A 197 -9.58 -15.68 22.47
C ALA A 197 -8.84 -16.97 22.05
N VAL A 198 -7.95 -16.89 21.04
CA VAL A 198 -7.16 -18.04 20.58
C VAL A 198 -6.22 -18.55 21.69
N ARG A 199 -5.64 -17.65 22.49
CA ARG A 199 -4.81 -18.07 23.64
C ARG A 199 -5.61 -18.75 24.73
N VAL A 200 -6.80 -18.27 25.07
CA VAL A 200 -7.68 -18.94 26.06
C VAL A 200 -8.03 -20.35 25.59
N MET A 201 -8.25 -20.55 24.28
CA MET A 201 -8.46 -21.88 23.71
C MET A 201 -7.20 -22.77 23.83
N ARG A 202 -6.02 -22.26 23.42
CA ARG A 202 -4.75 -23.02 23.54
C ARG A 202 -4.41 -23.39 24.98
N ALA A 203 -4.59 -22.48 25.93
CA ALA A 203 -4.34 -22.74 27.35
C ALA A 203 -5.28 -23.84 27.90
N ARG A 204 -6.56 -23.81 27.52
CA ARG A 204 -7.51 -24.89 27.86
C ARG A 204 -7.11 -26.25 27.28
N ASP A 205 -6.59 -26.28 26.05
CA ASP A 205 -6.13 -27.51 25.41
C ASP A 205 -4.84 -28.07 26.04
N GLU A 206 -3.97 -27.20 26.56
CA GLU A 206 -2.77 -27.60 27.31
C GLU A 206 -3.11 -28.13 28.71
N ASP A 207 -4.06 -27.50 29.41
CA ASP A 207 -4.56 -27.95 30.72
C ASP A 207 -5.39 -29.26 30.64
N ALA A 208 -5.93 -29.58 29.45
CA ALA A 208 -6.71 -30.79 29.21
C ALA A 208 -5.87 -32.02 28.81
N LYS A 209 -4.55 -31.87 28.63
CA LYS A 209 -3.67 -33.04 28.40
C LYS A 209 -3.41 -33.76 29.72
N PRO A 210 -3.71 -35.07 29.84
CA PRO A 210 -3.37 -35.83 31.03
C PRO A 210 -1.84 -35.86 31.18
N LYS A 211 -1.37 -35.65 32.42
CA LYS A 211 0.04 -35.73 32.81
C LYS A 211 0.61 -37.12 32.59
#